data_AF-A0A532TQN5-F1
#
_entry.id   AF-A0A532TQN5-F1
#
_cell.length_a   1.000
_cell.length_b   1.000
_cell.length_c   1.000
_cell.angle_alpha   90.00
_cell.angle_beta   90.00
_cell.angle_gamma   90.00
#
_symmetry.space_group_name_H-M   'P 1'
#
loop_
_entity.id
_entity.type
_entity.pdbx_description
1 polymer ?
#
loop_
_entity_poly.entity_id
_entity_poly.type
_entity_poly.pdbx_seq_one_letter_code
_entity_poly.pdbx_strand_id
1 'polypeptide(L)'
;MLPRALPKPQLMVDIAFGEALGVLYIIFSLSLRGIQSEVNALFLASYALLGLGALVLYLVFSANPNLALLLHIFTFPLFSLFNLFLKWVPDAIGRGADVQVLSSLILVYVLLLLAFFVVQSILRTRTAGRIATV
;
A
#
# COMPACT_ATOMS: atom_id res chain seq x y z
N MET A 1 -8.10 -29.32 -13.18
CA MET A 1 -8.18 -28.46 -11.99
C MET A 1 -9.04 -27.25 -12.36
N LEU A 2 -10.16 -27.03 -11.68
CA LEU A 2 -10.98 -25.83 -11.90
C LEU A 2 -10.11 -24.58 -11.58
N PRO A 3 -10.05 -23.57 -12.46
CA PRO A 3 -9.33 -22.35 -12.16
C PRO A 3 -9.97 -21.71 -10.93
N ARG A 4 -9.23 -21.69 -9.81
CA ARG A 4 -9.66 -20.95 -8.62
C ARG A 4 -9.79 -19.49 -9.02
N ALA A 5 -11.01 -18.98 -8.97
CA ALA A 5 -11.29 -17.60 -9.33
C ALA A 5 -10.46 -16.66 -8.44
N LEU A 6 -9.82 -15.67 -9.06
CA LEU A 6 -9.03 -14.68 -8.35
C LEU A 6 -9.88 -13.91 -7.33
N PRO A 7 -9.28 -13.46 -6.23
CA PRO A 7 -9.95 -12.69 -5.19
C PRO A 7 -10.29 -11.28 -5.69
N LYS A 8 -11.36 -11.16 -6.48
CA LYS A 8 -11.84 -9.90 -7.08
C LYS A 8 -12.01 -8.77 -6.05
N PRO A 9 -12.57 -8.99 -4.85
CA PRO A 9 -12.73 -7.92 -3.85
C PRO A 9 -11.40 -7.30 -3.43
N GLN A 10 -10.35 -8.10 -3.27
CA GLN A 10 -9.02 -7.65 -2.87
C GLN A 10 -8.39 -6.78 -3.96
N LEU A 11 -8.53 -7.18 -5.23
CA LEU A 11 -8.05 -6.38 -6.37
C LEU A 11 -8.83 -5.06 -6.54
N MET A 12 -10.12 -5.04 -6.24
CA MET A 12 -10.92 -3.80 -6.23
C MET A 12 -10.44 -2.84 -5.13
N VAL A 13 -10.06 -3.37 -3.97
CA VAL A 13 -9.46 -2.57 -2.89
C VAL A 13 -8.12 -2.01 -3.35
N ASP A 14 -7.27 -2.78 -4.03
CA ASP A 14 -5.99 -2.27 -4.55
C ASP A 14 -6.18 -1.07 -5.47
N ILE A 15 -7.18 -1.10 -6.36
CA ILE A 15 -7.50 0.02 -7.25
C ILE A 15 -7.92 1.25 -6.44
N ALA A 16 -8.83 1.10 -5.48
CA ALA A 16 -9.30 2.20 -4.64
C ALA A 16 -8.14 2.83 -3.83
N PHE A 17 -7.20 2.01 -3.34
CA PHE A 17 -6.01 2.51 -2.66
C PHE A 17 -5.00 3.15 -3.62
N GLY A 18 -4.91 2.68 -4.86
CA GLY A 18 -4.16 3.36 -5.92
C GLY A 18 -4.69 4.76 -6.20
N GLU A 19 -6.02 4.92 -6.28
CA GLU A 19 -6.65 6.24 -6.43
C GLU A 19 -6.39 7.14 -5.22
N ALA A 20 -6.50 6.60 -4.01
CA ALA A 20 -6.19 7.33 -2.77
C ALA A 20 -4.72 7.78 -2.71
N LEU A 21 -3.78 6.95 -3.17
CA LEU A 21 -2.38 7.34 -3.35
C LEU A 21 -2.22 8.48 -4.35
N GLY A 22 -3.02 8.50 -5.42
CA GLY A 22 -3.05 9.59 -6.39
C GLY A 22 -3.50 10.92 -5.78
N VAL A 23 -4.54 10.89 -4.95
CA VAL A 23 -4.99 12.08 -4.21
C VAL A 23 -3.92 12.56 -3.23
N LEU A 24 -3.29 11.64 -2.48
CA LEU A 24 -2.19 12.00 -1.58
C LEU A 24 -0.99 12.55 -2.34
N TYR A 25 -0.66 12.00 -3.50
CA TYR A 25 0.43 12.50 -4.34
C TYR A 25 0.21 13.97 -4.70
N ILE A 26 -1.01 14.35 -5.10
CA ILE A 26 -1.37 15.74 -5.40
C ILE A 26 -1.19 16.61 -4.14
N ILE A 27 -1.69 16.18 -2.99
CA ILE A 27 -1.60 16.92 -1.72
C ILE A 27 -0.13 17.13 -1.31
N PHE A 28 0.71 16.09 -1.40
CA PHE A 28 2.13 16.17 -1.10
C PHE A 28 2.85 17.08 -2.10
N SER A 29 2.56 16.96 -3.39
CA SER A 29 3.18 17.78 -4.42
C SER A 29 2.86 19.27 -4.25
N LEU A 30 1.62 19.59 -3.89
CA LEU A 30 1.21 20.97 -3.63
C LEU A 30 1.83 21.54 -2.35
N SER A 31 1.96 20.72 -1.30
CA SER A 31 2.47 21.13 0.02
C SER A 31 4.00 21.18 0.10
N LEU A 32 4.70 20.35 -0.68
CA LEU A 32 6.15 20.16 -0.61
C LEU A 32 6.84 20.55 -1.93
N ARG A 33 6.50 21.74 -2.45
CA ARG A 33 7.02 22.25 -3.75
C ARG A 33 8.55 22.28 -3.86
N GLY A 34 9.27 22.42 -2.75
CA GLY A 34 10.74 22.45 -2.73
C GLY A 34 11.42 21.09 -2.94
N ILE A 35 10.69 19.97 -2.76
CA ILE A 35 11.25 18.61 -2.77
C ILE A 35 10.45 17.66 -3.65
N GLN A 36 10.04 18.12 -4.83
CA GLN A 36 9.19 17.35 -5.75
C GLN A 36 9.83 16.02 -6.19
N SER A 37 11.16 15.98 -6.34
CA SER A 37 11.88 14.75 -6.71
C SER A 37 11.68 13.68 -5.63
N GLU A 38 11.78 14.05 -4.37
CA GLU A 38 11.59 13.18 -3.22
C GLU A 38 10.14 12.72 -3.14
N VAL A 39 9.17 13.63 -3.31
CA VAL A 39 7.74 13.27 -3.38
C VAL A 39 7.48 12.26 -4.50
N ASN A 40 7.97 12.50 -5.71
CA ASN A 40 7.84 11.57 -6.82
C ASN A 40 8.43 10.19 -6.50
N ALA A 41 9.60 10.16 -5.85
CA ALA A 41 10.26 8.92 -5.46
C ALA A 41 9.44 8.11 -4.43
N LEU A 42 8.82 8.78 -3.44
CA LEU A 42 7.94 8.13 -2.47
C LEU A 42 6.77 7.44 -3.17
N PHE A 43 5.99 8.20 -3.94
CA PHE A 43 4.76 7.69 -4.53
C PHE A 43 5.03 6.66 -5.63
N LEU A 44 6.11 6.82 -6.41
CA LEU A 44 6.53 5.80 -7.36
C LEU A 44 6.84 4.48 -6.64
N ALA A 45 7.56 4.53 -5.52
CA ALA A 45 7.83 3.35 -4.70
C ALA A 45 6.53 2.75 -4.12
N SER A 46 5.59 3.58 -3.64
CA SER A 46 4.29 3.13 -3.14
C SER A 46 3.48 2.39 -4.21
N TYR A 47 3.39 2.95 -5.42
CA TYR A 47 2.70 2.30 -6.55
C TYR A 47 3.40 1.00 -6.97
N ALA A 48 4.73 0.99 -7.01
CA ALA A 48 5.48 -0.22 -7.33
C ALA A 48 5.25 -1.32 -6.29
N LEU A 49 5.21 -0.97 -4.99
CA LEU A 49 4.95 -1.92 -3.91
C LEU A 49 3.50 -2.43 -3.90
N LEU A 50 2.53 -1.56 -4.20
CA LEU A 50 1.13 -1.97 -4.35
C LEU A 50 0.97 -2.94 -5.52
N GLY A 51 1.56 -2.60 -6.68
CA GLY A 51 1.56 -3.44 -7.86
C GLY A 51 2.30 -4.77 -7.65
N LEU A 52 3.44 -4.76 -6.95
CA LEU A 52 4.16 -5.96 -6.55
C LEU A 52 3.29 -6.84 -5.64
N GLY A 53 2.60 -6.24 -4.66
CA GLY A 53 1.67 -6.95 -3.79
C GLY A 53 0.56 -7.63 -4.57
N ALA A 54 -0.05 -6.94 -5.53
CA ALA A 54 -1.09 -7.50 -6.40
C ALA A 54 -0.55 -8.61 -7.32
N LEU A 55 0.68 -8.46 -7.82
CA LEU A 55 1.35 -9.47 -8.63
C LEU A 55 1.67 -10.73 -7.82
N VAL A 56 2.18 -10.58 -6.60
CA VAL A 56 2.43 -11.69 -5.66
C VAL A 56 1.13 -12.43 -5.37
N LEU A 57 0.04 -11.68 -5.13
CA LEU A 57 -1.28 -12.27 -4.97
C LEU A 57 -1.61 -13.13 -6.20
N TYR A 58 -1.55 -12.57 -7.41
CA TYR A 58 -1.87 -13.30 -8.63
C TYR A 58 -1.05 -14.58 -8.84
N LEU A 59 0.28 -14.50 -8.66
CA LEU A 59 1.20 -15.60 -8.95
C LEU A 59 1.13 -16.72 -7.91
N VAL A 60 1.02 -16.38 -6.63
CA VAL A 60 1.08 -17.35 -5.52
C VAL A 60 -0.28 -17.96 -5.22
N PHE A 61 -1.38 -17.30 -5.60
CA PHE A 61 -2.74 -17.72 -5.24
C PHE A 61 -3.11 -19.12 -5.76
N SER A 62 -2.61 -19.51 -6.94
CA SER A 62 -2.86 -20.84 -7.51
C SER A 62 -2.23 -21.96 -6.67
N ALA A 63 -1.05 -21.73 -6.10
CA ALA A 63 -0.32 -22.69 -5.29
C ALA A 63 -0.79 -22.69 -3.83
N ASN A 64 -0.89 -21.52 -3.20
CA ASN A 64 -1.30 -21.38 -1.81
C ASN A 64 -2.06 -20.05 -1.58
N PRO A 65 -3.41 -20.07 -1.61
CA PRO A 65 -4.25 -18.88 -1.43
C PRO A 65 -4.02 -18.16 -0.09
N ASN A 66 -3.81 -18.92 0.99
CA ASN A 66 -3.62 -18.36 2.33
C ASN A 66 -2.30 -17.61 2.44
N LEU A 67 -1.23 -18.20 1.90
CA LEU A 67 0.07 -17.56 1.86
C LEU A 67 0.05 -16.33 0.94
N ALA A 68 -0.56 -16.42 -0.24
CA ALA A 68 -0.69 -15.31 -1.18
C ALA A 68 -1.39 -14.10 -0.56
N LEU A 69 -2.52 -14.33 0.12
CA LEU A 69 -3.26 -13.27 0.82
C LEU A 69 -2.45 -12.66 1.97
N LEU A 70 -1.76 -13.49 2.77
CA LEU A 70 -0.89 -12.97 3.83
C LEU A 70 0.22 -12.09 3.26
N LEU A 71 0.98 -12.60 2.29
CA LEU A 71 2.04 -11.82 1.64
C LEU A 71 1.49 -10.51 1.08
N HIS A 72 0.40 -10.56 0.33
CA HIS A 72 -0.25 -9.36 -0.22
C HIS A 72 -0.63 -8.31 0.84
N ILE A 73 -1.26 -8.73 1.94
CA ILE A 73 -1.67 -7.85 3.04
C ILE A 73 -0.47 -7.13 3.67
N PHE A 74 0.65 -7.84 3.87
CA PHE A 74 1.80 -7.31 4.59
C PHE A 74 2.80 -6.58 3.69
N THR A 75 3.00 -7.04 2.44
CA THR A 75 4.04 -6.52 1.55
C THR A 75 3.88 -5.02 1.31
N PHE A 76 2.72 -4.57 0.87
CA PHE A 76 2.53 -3.15 0.56
C PHE A 76 2.75 -2.22 1.78
N PRO A 77 2.03 -2.38 2.91
CA PRO A 77 2.17 -1.45 4.03
C PRO A 77 3.54 -1.55 4.71
N LEU A 78 4.09 -2.76 4.91
CA LEU A 78 5.35 -2.92 5.62
C LEU A 78 6.53 -2.32 4.84
N PHE A 79 6.67 -2.66 3.56
CA PHE A 79 7.75 -2.11 2.74
C PHE A 79 7.57 -0.63 2.46
N SER A 80 6.33 -0.14 2.40
CA SER A 80 6.06 1.30 2.30
C SER A 80 6.48 2.06 3.55
N LEU A 81 6.26 1.50 4.75
CA LEU A 81 6.75 2.09 6.00
C LEU A 81 8.28 2.07 6.07
N PHE A 82 8.92 0.98 5.66
CA PHE A 82 10.38 0.94 5.58
C PHE A 82 10.93 1.97 4.60
N ASN A 83 10.38 2.07 3.39
CA ASN A 83 10.78 3.09 2.42
C ASN A 83 10.55 4.51 2.96
N LEU A 84 9.43 4.74 3.65
CA LEU A 84 9.11 6.03 4.24
C LEU A 84 10.15 6.42 5.31
N PHE A 85 10.33 5.60 6.35
CA PHE A 85 11.12 5.99 7.51
C PHE A 85 12.62 5.81 7.35
N LEU A 86 13.08 4.81 6.58
CA LEU A 86 14.50 4.55 6.41
C LEU A 86 15.14 5.37 5.28
N LYS A 87 14.34 5.84 4.31
CA LYS A 87 14.85 6.53 3.13
C LYS A 87 14.19 7.89 2.94
N TRP A 88 12.88 7.93 2.72
CA TRP A 88 12.23 9.16 2.29
C TRP A 88 12.24 10.28 3.34
N VAL A 89 11.94 9.96 4.59
CA VAL A 89 11.92 10.95 5.69
C VAL A 89 13.32 11.57 5.91
N PRO A 90 14.41 10.78 6.05
CA PRO A 90 15.76 11.34 6.10
C PRO A 90 16.09 12.24 4.91
N ASP A 91 15.77 11.81 3.69
CA ASP A 91 16.05 12.57 2.46
C ASP A 91 15.27 13.90 2.45
N ALA A 92 13.98 13.87 2.78
CA ALA A 92 13.11 15.04 2.81
C ALA A 92 13.57 16.08 3.86
N ILE A 93 13.97 15.62 5.05
CA ILE A 93 14.54 16.49 6.10
C ILE A 93 15.88 17.07 5.64
N GLY A 94 16.76 16.26 5.05
CA GLY A 94 18.05 16.70 4.53
C GLY A 94 17.94 17.73 3.40
N ARG A 95 16.80 17.77 2.70
CA ARG A 95 16.47 18.76 1.66
C ARG A 95 15.76 20.02 2.19
N GLY A 96 15.55 20.14 3.50
CA GLY A 96 14.96 21.32 4.13
C GLY A 96 13.43 21.37 4.11
N ALA A 97 12.76 20.21 4.08
CA ALA A 97 11.31 20.17 4.22
C ALA A 97 10.85 20.71 5.59
N ASP A 98 9.74 21.46 5.60
CA ASP A 98 9.11 21.93 6.83
C ASP A 98 8.61 20.74 7.68
N VAL A 99 9.14 20.61 8.89
CA VAL A 99 8.87 19.48 9.80
C VAL A 99 7.40 19.39 10.22
N GLN A 100 6.72 20.53 10.39
CA GLN A 100 5.32 20.55 10.81
C GLN A 100 4.40 20.09 9.67
N VAL A 101 4.66 20.54 8.45
CA VAL A 101 3.93 20.09 7.26
C VAL A 101 4.24 18.61 6.99
N LEU A 102 5.51 18.22 7.05
CA LEU A 102 5.98 16.86 6.80
C LEU A 102 5.36 15.85 7.78
N SER A 103 5.35 16.13 9.08
CA SER A 103 4.75 15.24 10.09
C SER A 103 3.25 15.01 9.87
N SER A 104 2.52 16.06 9.51
CA SER A 104 1.08 15.96 9.19
C SER A 104 0.82 15.08 7.96
N LEU A 105 1.62 15.28 6.90
CA LEU A 105 1.51 14.49 5.67
C LEU A 105 1.88 13.01 5.88
N ILE A 106 2.95 12.76 6.66
CA ILE A 106 3.36 11.40 7.05
C ILE A 106 2.24 10.70 7.81
N LEU A 107 1.59 11.38 8.76
CA LEU A 107 0.50 10.80 9.53
C LEU A 107 -0.63 10.32 8.61
N VAL A 108 -1.07 11.16 7.67
CA VAL A 108 -2.14 10.78 6.72
C VAL A 108 -1.71 9.60 5.84
N TYR A 109 -0.46 9.60 5.38
CA TYR A 109 0.08 8.49 4.59
C TYR A 109 0.13 7.17 5.40
N VAL A 110 0.60 7.21 6.64
CA VAL A 110 0.62 6.03 7.54
C VAL A 110 -0.79 5.54 7.83
N LEU A 111 -1.76 6.44 8.04
CA LEU A 111 -3.17 6.08 8.22
C LEU A 111 -3.75 5.39 6.98
N LEU A 112 -3.38 5.82 5.78
CA LEU A 112 -3.77 5.12 4.55
C LEU A 112 -3.19 3.69 4.52
N LEU A 113 -1.91 3.51 4.85
CA LEU A 113 -1.32 2.17 4.90
C LEU A 113 -1.99 1.26 5.95
N LEU A 114 -2.34 1.83 7.11
CA LEU A 114 -3.07 1.12 8.15
C LEU A 114 -4.48 0.73 7.67
N ALA A 115 -5.19 1.65 7.00
CA ALA A 115 -6.50 1.38 6.43
C ALA A 115 -6.43 0.24 5.41
N PHE A 116 -5.41 0.23 4.54
CA PHE A 116 -5.18 -0.86 3.59
C PHE A 116 -5.04 -2.20 4.33
N PHE A 117 -4.14 -2.24 5.31
CA PHE A 117 -3.88 -3.44 6.10
C PHE A 117 -5.15 -3.99 6.76
N VAL A 118 -5.92 -3.12 7.41
CA VAL A 118 -7.16 -3.49 8.09
C VAL A 118 -8.21 -3.98 7.11
N VAL A 119 -8.47 -3.26 6.02
CA VAL A 119 -9.48 -3.63 5.01
C VAL A 119 -9.14 -4.98 4.38
N GLN A 120 -7.89 -5.17 3.93
CA GLN A 120 -7.47 -6.44 3.32
C GLN A 120 -7.49 -7.60 4.34
N SER A 121 -7.16 -7.35 5.61
CA SER A 121 -7.28 -8.34 6.69
C SER A 121 -8.73 -8.77 6.92
N ILE A 122 -9.68 -7.82 6.93
CA ILE A 122 -11.11 -8.12 7.07
C ILE A 122 -11.62 -8.92 5.86
N LEU A 123 -11.19 -8.58 4.64
CA LEU A 123 -11.57 -9.34 3.45
C LEU A 123 -11.03 -10.77 3.49
N ARG A 124 -9.81 -10.97 3.98
CA ARG A 124 -9.24 -12.30 4.19
C ARG A 124 -10.04 -13.12 5.20
N THR A 125 -10.39 -12.58 6.36
CA THR A 125 -11.16 -13.33 7.38
C THR A 125 -12.55 -13.70 6.88
N ARG A 126 -13.24 -12.81 6.16
CA ARG A 126 -14.52 -13.10 5.50
C ARG A 126 -14.41 -14.22 4.46
N THR A 127 -13.31 -14.23 3.69
CA THR A 127 -13.06 -15.28 2.69
C THR A 127 -12.79 -16.62 3.37
N ALA A 128 -12.01 -16.65 4.45
CA ALA A 128 -11.73 -17.85 5.23
C ALA A 128 -13.00 -18.42 5.91
N GLY A 129 -13.86 -17.56 6.48
CA GLY A 129 -15.12 -17.99 7.11
C GLY A 129 -16.12 -18.60 6.13
N ARG A 130 -16.14 -18.15 4.87
CA ARG A 130 -16.96 -18.77 3.81
C ARG A 130 -16.45 -20.15 3.38
N ILE A 131 -15.16 -20.42 3.49
CA ILE A 131 -14.58 -21.73 3.14
C ILE A 131 -14.84 -22.75 4.24
N ALA A 132 -15.00 -22.32 5.50
CA ALA A 132 -15.27 -23.22 6.63
C ALA A 132 -16.76 -23.60 6.81
N THR A 133 -17.66 -22.95 6.06
CA THR A 133 -19.12 -23.15 6.14
C THR A 133 -19.71 -23.91 4.95
N VAL A 134 -18.84 -24.37 4.04
CA VAL A 134 -19.17 -25.23 2.88
C VAL A 134 -18.44 -26.56 3.06
#